data_AF-A0A9D1I626-F1
#
_entry.id   AF-A0A9D1I626-F1
#
_cell.length_a   1.000
_cell.length_b   1.000
_cell.length_c   1.000
_cell.angle_alpha   90.00
_cell.angle_beta   90.00
_cell.angle_gamma   90.00
#
_symmetry.space_group_name_H-M   'P 1'
#
loop_
_entity.id
_entity.type
_entity.pdbx_description
1 polymer ?
#
loop_
_entity_poly.entity_id
_entity_poly.type
_entity_poly.pdbx_seq_one_letter_code
_entity_poly.pdbx_strand_id
1 'polypeptide(L)'
;MVIALVTVIVFGGIKRISSVMEKTVPFMAGIYLLGVLVTLIMNYDNIIPSLIDIFHYAFTSHAAFGGFVGSTVALAMRWGIARGVYSNEAGYGTAAIAHSASDVDHPIRQAIWGVFEVTLDTLMVCTATALAVLTTGVWTQEGID
;
A
#
# COMPACT_ATOMS: atom_id res chain seq x y z
N MET A 1 -20.79 -9.88 -15.09
CA MET A 1 -19.99 -11.07 -14.71
C MET A 1 -19.38 -10.94 -13.32
N VAL A 2 -18.63 -9.87 -13.02
CA VAL A 2 -18.00 -9.65 -11.70
C VAL A 2 -19.01 -9.65 -10.54
N ILE A 3 -20.14 -8.94 -10.69
CA ILE A 3 -21.18 -8.88 -9.66
C ILE A 3 -21.67 -10.27 -9.27
N ALA A 4 -21.99 -11.12 -10.25
CA ALA A 4 -22.49 -12.48 -9.99
C ALA A 4 -21.46 -13.34 -9.22
N LEU A 5 -20.18 -13.22 -9.53
CA LEU A 5 -19.11 -13.95 -8.86
C LEU A 5 -18.94 -13.48 -7.41
N VAL A 6 -18.95 -12.16 -7.18
CA VAL A 6 -18.93 -11.57 -5.84
C VAL A 6 -20.15 -12.01 -5.03
N THR A 7 -21.34 -11.99 -5.62
CA THR A 7 -22.57 -12.47 -4.98
C THR A 7 -22.44 -13.92 -4.49
N VAL A 8 -21.95 -14.85 -5.33
CA VAL A 8 -21.80 -16.26 -4.93
C VAL A 8 -20.83 -16.45 -3.75
N ILE A 9 -19.77 -15.63 -3.68
CA ILE A 9 -18.78 -15.69 -2.61
C ILE A 9 -19.37 -15.12 -1.31
N VAL A 10 -19.99 -13.94 -1.38
CA VAL A 10 -20.53 -13.22 -0.21
C VAL A 10 -21.71 -13.97 0.42
N PHE A 11 -22.63 -14.51 -0.38
CA PHE A 11 -23.76 -15.30 0.15
C PHE A 11 -23.34 -16.60 0.85
N GLY A 12 -22.09 -17.06 0.66
CA GLY A 12 -21.53 -18.18 1.41
C GLY A 12 -21.02 -17.83 2.81
N GLY A 13 -21.09 -16.57 3.23
CA GLY A 13 -20.66 -16.09 4.54
C GLY A 13 -19.13 -16.06 4.72
N ILE A 14 -18.68 -15.71 5.93
CA ILE A 14 -17.27 -15.42 6.23
C ILE A 14 -16.33 -16.61 5.97
N LYS A 15 -16.80 -17.85 6.18
CA LYS A 15 -16.02 -19.07 5.89
C LYS A 15 -15.71 -19.23 4.39
N ARG A 16 -16.67 -18.93 3.50
CA ARG A 16 -16.42 -18.99 2.05
C ARG A 16 -15.54 -17.85 1.59
N ILE A 17 -15.73 -16.65 2.15
CA ILE A 17 -14.88 -15.49 1.87
C ILE A 17 -13.42 -15.81 2.23
N SER A 18 -13.16 -16.27 3.47
CA SER A 18 -11.80 -16.64 3.92
C SER A 18 -11.19 -17.73 3.03
N SER A 19 -11.93 -18.79 2.71
CA SER A 19 -11.41 -19.89 1.86
C SER A 19 -11.01 -19.44 0.45
N VAL A 20 -11.68 -18.44 -0.12
CA VAL A 20 -11.30 -17.86 -1.42
C VAL A 20 -10.11 -16.92 -1.26
N MET A 21 -10.10 -16.09 -0.22
CA MET A 21 -9.04 -15.12 0.03
C MET A 21 -7.70 -15.79 0.36
N GLU A 22 -7.71 -16.88 1.13
CA GLU A 22 -6.52 -17.67 1.48
C GLU A 22 -5.74 -18.16 0.24
N LYS A 23 -6.41 -18.34 -0.90
CA LYS A 23 -5.77 -18.74 -2.16
C LYS A 23 -5.47 -17.55 -3.06
N THR A 24 -6.40 -16.60 -3.11
CA THR A 24 -6.33 -15.47 -4.05
C THR A 24 -5.29 -14.44 -3.61
N VAL A 25 -5.23 -14.13 -2.31
CA VAL A 25 -4.34 -13.10 -1.77
C VAL A 25 -2.86 -13.47 -1.97
N PRO A 26 -2.39 -14.69 -1.63
CA PRO A 26 -0.98 -15.05 -1.87
C PRO A 26 -0.62 -15.07 -3.36
N PHE A 27 -1.54 -15.50 -4.22
CA PHE A 27 -1.33 -15.51 -5.66
C PHE A 27 -1.21 -14.08 -6.22
N MET A 28 -2.13 -13.20 -5.84
CA MET A 28 -2.11 -11.78 -6.23
C MET A 28 -0.83 -11.10 -5.75
N ALA A 29 -0.49 -11.25 -4.47
CA ALA A 29 0.71 -10.66 -3.89
C ALA A 29 1.98 -11.18 -4.56
N GLY A 30 2.06 -12.48 -4.84
CA GLY A 30 3.20 -13.10 -5.51
C GLY A 30 3.44 -12.54 -6.91
N ILE A 31 2.40 -12.44 -7.74
CA ILE A 31 2.52 -11.86 -9.09
C ILE A 31 2.89 -10.38 -9.02
N TYR A 32 2.23 -9.63 -8.13
CA TYR A 32 2.48 -8.21 -7.98
C TYR A 32 3.92 -7.92 -7.54
N LEU A 33 4.38 -8.58 -6.49
CA LEU A 33 5.75 -8.43 -5.99
C LEU A 33 6.79 -8.87 -7.01
N LEU A 34 6.50 -9.88 -7.82
CA LEU A 34 7.37 -10.28 -8.94
C LEU A 34 7.49 -9.14 -9.96
N GLY A 35 6.38 -8.52 -10.36
CA GLY A 35 6.38 -7.39 -11.30
C GLY A 35 7.15 -6.18 -10.77
N VAL A 36 6.96 -5.87 -9.49
CA VAL A 36 7.72 -4.81 -8.78
C VAL A 36 9.21 -5.15 -8.76
N LEU A 37 9.57 -6.39 -8.41
CA LEU A 37 10.96 -6.84 -8.36
C LEU A 37 11.63 -6.76 -9.74
N VAL A 38 10.96 -7.19 -10.80
CA VAL A 38 11.48 -7.07 -12.17
C VAL A 38 11.73 -5.61 -12.52
N THR A 39 10.78 -4.72 -12.22
CA THR A 39 10.91 -3.27 -12.48
C THR A 39 12.11 -2.67 -11.74
N LEU A 40 12.30 -3.03 -10.46
CA LEU A 40 13.42 -2.56 -9.66
C LEU A 40 14.76 -3.09 -10.15
N ILE A 41 14.84 -4.36 -10.58
CA ILE A 41 16.06 -4.92 -11.17
C ILE A 41 16.40 -4.21 -12.49
N MET A 42 15.40 -3.91 -13.33
CA MET A 42 15.62 -3.21 -14.59
C MET A 42 16.08 -1.75 -14.41
N ASN A 43 15.75 -1.11 -13.28
CA ASN A 43 16.07 0.28 -12.98
C ASN A 43 16.93 0.42 -11.71
N TYR A 44 17.80 -0.56 -11.45
CA TYR A 44 18.50 -0.69 -10.18
C TYR A 44 19.38 0.54 -9.84
N ASP A 45 19.96 1.18 -10.86
CA ASP A 45 20.77 2.39 -10.71
C ASP A 45 19.98 3.57 -10.09
N ASN A 46 18.66 3.60 -10.30
CA ASN A 46 17.79 4.67 -9.82
C ASN A 46 17.21 4.41 -8.42
N ILE A 47 17.48 3.26 -7.79
CA ILE A 47 16.91 2.92 -6.47
C ILE A 47 17.39 3.89 -5.40
N ILE A 48 18.71 4.09 -5.29
CA ILE A 48 19.30 4.99 -4.29
C ILE A 48 18.89 6.46 -4.55
N PRO A 49 18.99 7.00 -5.79
CA PRO A 49 18.45 8.31 -6.11
C PRO A 49 16.98 8.49 -5.71
N SER A 50 16.12 7.53 -6.05
CA SER A 50 14.69 7.58 -5.73
C SER A 50 14.43 7.61 -4.22
N LEU A 51 15.20 6.85 -3.43
CA LEU A 51 15.11 6.91 -1.96
C LEU A 51 15.49 8.29 -1.43
N ILE A 52 16.57 8.88 -1.94
CA ILE A 52 16.99 10.24 -1.55
C ILE A 52 15.90 11.25 -1.90
N ASP A 53 15.33 11.14 -3.10
CA ASP A 53 14.25 12.01 -3.58
C ASP A 53 13.02 11.96 -2.68
N ILE A 54 12.61 10.78 -2.19
CA ILE A 54 11.50 10.65 -1.25
C ILE A 54 11.72 11.55 -0.02
N PHE A 55 12.88 11.45 0.63
CA PHE A 55 13.17 12.27 1.80
C PHE A 55 13.35 13.74 1.43
N HIS A 56 14.04 14.04 0.33
CA HIS A 56 14.26 15.40 -0.12
C HIS A 56 12.93 16.12 -0.40
N TYR A 57 12.03 15.54 -1.19
CA TYR A 57 10.74 16.14 -1.52
C TYR A 57 9.74 16.13 -0.35
N ALA A 58 9.82 15.15 0.55
CA ALA A 58 8.95 15.12 1.74
C ALA A 58 9.26 16.25 2.73
N PHE A 59 10.53 16.63 2.87
CA PHE A 59 10.98 17.60 3.89
C PHE A 59 11.40 18.96 3.31
N THR A 60 11.53 19.08 2.00
CA THR A 60 11.87 20.35 1.35
C THR A 60 10.61 21.08 0.89
N SER A 61 10.49 22.35 1.29
CA SER A 61 9.55 23.27 0.68
C SER A 61 10.07 23.66 -0.71
N HIS A 62 9.76 22.87 -1.74
CA HIS A 62 10.03 23.30 -3.10
C HIS A 62 9.19 24.56 -3.34
N ALA A 63 9.85 25.72 -3.33
CA ALA A 63 9.22 26.99 -3.60
C ALA A 63 8.87 26.99 -5.09
N ALA A 64 7.67 26.49 -5.42
CA ALA A 64 6.98 27.00 -6.58
C ALA A 64 7.02 28.53 -6.46
N PHE A 65 7.73 29.17 -7.39
CA PHE A 65 7.96 30.61 -7.46
C PHE A 65 6.76 31.40 -6.89
N GLY A 66 6.95 32.17 -5.82
CA GLY A 66 6.05 33.27 -5.48
C GLY A 66 4.99 33.10 -4.36
N GLY A 67 5.27 32.38 -3.26
CA GLY A 67 4.56 32.64 -1.98
C GLY A 67 4.01 31.43 -1.21
N PHE A 68 4.22 30.21 -1.67
CA PHE A 68 3.70 28.97 -1.06
C PHE A 68 4.77 28.15 -0.32
N VAL A 69 5.67 28.83 0.41
CA VAL A 69 6.71 28.17 1.23
C VAL A 69 6.04 27.32 2.31
N GLY A 70 6.07 25.98 2.17
CA GLY A 70 5.50 25.02 3.12
C GLY A 70 4.25 24.25 2.62
N SER A 71 3.64 24.69 1.51
CA SER A 71 2.47 23.98 0.96
C SER A 71 2.81 22.59 0.43
N THR A 72 4.01 22.39 -0.12
CA THR A 72 4.45 21.10 -0.67
C THR A 72 4.58 20.06 0.43
N VAL A 73 5.14 20.42 1.59
CA VAL A 73 5.26 19.54 2.75
C VAL A 73 3.87 19.22 3.32
N ALA A 74 3.00 20.23 3.47
CA ALA A 74 1.62 20.02 3.92
C ALA A 74 0.82 19.13 2.96
N LEU A 75 1.02 19.29 1.66
CA LEU A 75 0.38 18.50 0.62
C LEU A 75 0.91 17.06 0.62
N ALA A 76 2.22 16.87 0.72
CA ALA A 76 2.87 15.57 0.84
C ALA A 76 2.38 14.82 2.08
N MET A 77 2.34 15.49 3.25
CA MET A 77 1.79 14.91 4.47
C MET A 77 0.31 14.56 4.32
N ARG A 78 -0.51 15.47 3.80
CA ARG A 78 -1.96 15.24 3.61
C ARG A 78 -2.21 14.01 2.75
N TRP A 79 -1.57 13.91 1.58
CA TRP A 79 -1.78 12.79 0.68
C TRP A 79 -1.13 11.51 1.19
N GLY A 80 0.06 11.59 1.81
CA GLY A 80 0.74 10.46 2.41
C GLY A 80 -0.07 9.83 3.54
N ILE A 81 -0.58 10.64 4.47
CA ILE A 81 -1.43 10.16 5.56
C ILE A 81 -2.76 9.62 5.02
N ALA A 82 -3.43 10.36 4.13
CA ALA A 82 -4.73 9.94 3.60
C ALA A 82 -4.65 8.63 2.82
N ARG A 83 -3.64 8.47 1.93
CA ARG A 83 -3.43 7.24 1.16
C ARG A 83 -2.89 6.11 2.04
N GLY A 84 -2.04 6.41 3.01
CA GLY A 84 -1.49 5.43 3.94
C GLY A 84 -2.57 4.78 4.82
N VAL A 85 -3.42 5.61 5.45
CA VAL A 85 -4.56 5.12 6.25
C VAL A 85 -5.57 4.35 5.39
N TYR A 86 -5.73 4.73 4.12
CA TYR A 86 -6.60 3.99 3.20
C TYR A 86 -6.02 2.61 2.79
N SER A 87 -4.70 2.48 2.68
CA SER A 87 -4.05 1.21 2.30
C SER A 87 -4.15 0.16 3.39
N ASN A 88 -3.84 0.56 4.63
CA ASN A 88 -3.67 -0.37 5.75
C ASN A 88 -4.82 -0.35 6.77
N GLU A 89 -5.85 0.46 6.53
CA GLU A 89 -7.03 0.61 7.38
C GLU A 89 -6.72 1.05 8.83
N ALA A 90 -5.55 1.66 9.09
CA ALA A 90 -5.16 2.09 10.43
C ALA A 90 -6.12 3.16 10.97
N GLY A 91 -6.82 2.82 12.06
CA GLY A 91 -7.80 3.71 12.69
C GLY A 91 -9.19 3.72 12.02
N TYR A 92 -9.42 2.89 10.99
CA TYR A 92 -10.73 2.75 10.33
C TYR A 92 -11.67 1.76 11.05
N GLY A 93 -11.12 0.87 11.88
CA GLY A 93 -11.88 -0.09 12.71
C GLY A 93 -12.42 -1.31 11.97
N THR A 94 -12.32 -1.35 10.64
CA THR A 94 -12.77 -2.47 9.79
C THR A 94 -11.94 -3.72 9.98
N ALA A 95 -10.62 -3.60 10.13
CA ALA A 95 -9.72 -4.72 10.44
C ALA A 95 -10.15 -5.51 11.69
N ALA A 96 -10.69 -4.83 12.72
CA ALA A 96 -11.15 -5.48 13.95
C ALA A 96 -12.30 -6.48 13.69
N ILE A 97 -13.13 -6.26 12.66
CA ILE A 97 -14.20 -7.19 12.27
C ILE A 97 -13.58 -8.52 11.80
N ALA A 98 -12.57 -8.45 10.94
CA ALA A 98 -11.87 -9.64 10.44
C ALA A 98 -11.09 -10.35 11.56
N HIS A 99 -10.35 -9.61 12.38
CA HIS A 99 -9.60 -10.18 13.50
C HIS A 99 -10.51 -10.77 14.58
N SER A 100 -11.73 -10.26 14.78
CA SER A 100 -12.68 -10.86 15.74
C SER A 100 -13.22 -12.23 15.32
N ALA A 101 -13.15 -12.54 14.03
CA ALA A 101 -13.58 -13.82 13.47
C ALA A 101 -12.47 -14.88 13.43
N SER A 102 -11.25 -14.55 13.87
CA SER A 102 -10.12 -15.48 13.86
C SER A 102 -10.24 -16.52 14.97
N ASP A 103 -9.86 -17.75 14.67
CA ASP A 103 -9.73 -18.82 15.67
C ASP A 103 -8.37 -18.68 16.39
N VAL A 104 -8.37 -18.02 17.54
CA VAL A 104 -7.18 -17.69 18.33
C VAL A 104 -7.43 -17.91 19.81
N ASP A 105 -6.43 -18.45 20.52
CA ASP A 105 -6.47 -18.75 21.95
C ASP A 105 -6.41 -17.50 22.84
N HIS A 106 -5.73 -16.45 22.38
CA HIS A 106 -5.52 -15.22 23.13
C HIS A 106 -5.56 -13.98 22.23
N PRO A 107 -6.32 -12.92 22.59
CA PRO A 107 -6.51 -11.73 21.75
C PRO A 107 -5.20 -11.01 21.39
N ILE A 108 -4.21 -11.00 22.29
CA ILE A 108 -2.88 -10.41 22.02
C ILE A 108 -2.18 -11.09 20.85
N ARG A 109 -2.33 -12.43 20.69
CA ARG A 109 -1.70 -13.14 19.57
C ARG A 109 -2.24 -12.62 18.23
N GLN A 110 -3.54 -12.34 18.17
CA GLN A 110 -4.17 -11.77 16.98
C GLN A 110 -3.84 -10.29 16.78
N ALA A 111 -3.68 -9.53 17.86
CA ALA A 111 -3.26 -8.13 17.78
C ALA A 111 -1.85 -7.98 17.17
N ILE A 112 -0.92 -8.91 17.46
CA ILE A 112 0.42 -8.90 16.86
C ILE A 112 0.35 -9.11 15.34
N TRP A 113 -0.57 -9.95 14.85
CA TRP A 113 -0.80 -10.12 13.41
C TRP A 113 -1.24 -8.83 12.73
N GLY A 114 -2.12 -8.04 13.37
CA GLY A 114 -2.53 -6.74 12.83
C GLY A 114 -1.36 -5.75 12.66
N VAL A 115 -0.42 -5.69 13.62
CA VAL A 115 0.79 -4.86 13.48
C VAL A 115 1.69 -5.34 12.35
N PHE A 116 1.81 -6.66 12.20
CA PHE A 116 2.59 -7.27 11.14
C PHE A 116 1.98 -6.98 9.76
N GLU A 117 0.67 -7.07 9.61
CA GLU A 117 -0.05 -6.77 8.37
C GLU A 117 0.22 -5.34 7.90
N VAL A 118 0.08 -4.34 8.79
CA VAL A 118 0.38 -2.93 8.46
C VAL A 118 1.84 -2.74 8.06
N THR A 119 2.77 -3.45 8.73
CA THR A 119 4.20 -3.41 8.41
C THR A 119 4.48 -4.01 7.04
N LEU A 120 3.91 -5.17 6.73
CA LEU A 120 4.06 -5.82 5.43
C LEU A 120 3.49 -4.93 4.32
N ASP A 121 2.24 -4.49 4.45
CA ASP A 121 1.54 -3.72 3.43
C ASP A 121 2.24 -2.38 3.19
N THR A 122 2.34 -1.54 4.23
CA THR A 122 2.78 -0.16 4.05
C THR A 122 4.30 -0.04 3.94
N LEU A 123 5.06 -0.66 4.84
CA LEU A 123 6.51 -0.45 4.86
C LEU A 123 7.24 -1.25 3.80
N MET A 124 6.72 -2.43 3.40
CA MET A 124 7.36 -3.22 2.35
C MET A 124 6.65 -3.11 1.00
N VAL A 125 5.36 -3.44 0.89
CA VAL A 125 4.67 -3.49 -0.41
C VAL A 125 4.48 -2.08 -1.00
N CYS A 126 3.95 -1.13 -0.24
CA CYS A 126 3.75 0.24 -0.73
C CYS A 126 5.08 0.95 -1.00
N THR A 127 6.10 0.76 -0.16
CA THR A 127 7.45 1.30 -0.42
C THR A 127 8.06 0.74 -1.70
N ALA A 128 7.99 -0.58 -1.90
CA ALA A 128 8.50 -1.21 -3.13
C ALA A 128 7.74 -0.70 -4.37
N THR A 129 6.43 -0.49 -4.24
CA THR A 129 5.60 0.11 -5.29
C THR A 129 6.02 1.55 -5.60
N ALA A 130 6.20 2.38 -4.58
CA ALA A 130 6.65 3.77 -4.74
C ALA A 130 8.02 3.81 -5.43
N LEU A 131 8.95 2.93 -5.04
CA LEU A 131 10.25 2.83 -5.69
C LEU A 131 10.14 2.37 -7.15
N ALA A 132 9.29 1.39 -7.47
CA ALA A 132 9.07 0.98 -8.86
C ALA A 132 8.54 2.13 -9.74
N VAL A 133 7.65 2.97 -9.22
CA VAL A 133 7.15 4.16 -9.92
C VAL A 133 8.24 5.23 -10.07
N LEU A 134 9.01 5.50 -9.01
CA LEU A 134 10.04 6.54 -9.05
C LEU A 134 11.22 6.17 -9.96
N THR A 135 11.68 4.92 -9.87
CA THR A 135 12.83 4.41 -10.63
C THR A 135 12.60 4.34 -12.14
N THR A 136 11.35 4.21 -12.57
CA THR A 136 10.98 4.20 -13.99
C THR A 136 10.82 5.60 -14.59
N GLY A 137 10.77 6.65 -13.75
CA GLY A 137 10.59 8.03 -14.19
C GLY A 137 9.21 8.33 -14.80
N VAL A 138 8.25 7.39 -14.75
CA VAL A 138 6.90 7.61 -15.30
C VAL A 138 6.16 8.76 -14.61
N TRP A 139 6.53 9.05 -13.36
CA TRP A 139 5.96 10.13 -12.57
C TRP A 139 6.32 11.54 -13.08
N THR A 140 7.28 11.67 -14.00
CA THR A 140 7.66 12.96 -14.63
C THR A 140 7.07 13.13 -16.03
N GLN A 141 6.36 12.14 -16.56
CA GLN A 141 5.75 12.21 -17.89
C GLN A 141 4.40 12.95 -17.81
N GLU A 142 4.24 14.01 -18.60
CA GLU A 142 2.96 14.73 -18.71
C GLU A 142 1.95 13.90 -19.53
N GLY A 143 0.75 13.70 -19.00
CA GLY A 143 -0.38 13.08 -19.72
C GLY A 143 -0.63 11.60 -19.44
N ILE A 144 -0.04 11.03 -18.40
CA ILE A 144 -0.42 9.71 -17.85
C ILE A 144 -1.36 9.95 -16.65
N ASP A 145 -2.56 10.42 -16.96
CA ASP A 145 -3.68 10.55 -16.02
C ASP A 145 -4.74 9.48 -16.33
#